data_AF-A0A9R1WLU4-F1
#
_entry.id   AF-A0A9R1WLU4-F1
#
_cell.length_a   1.000
_cell.length_b   1.000
_cell.length_c   1.000
_cell.angle_alpha   90.00
_cell.angle_beta   90.00
_cell.angle_gamma   90.00
#
_symmetry.space_group_name_H-M   'P 1'
#
loop_
_entity.id
_entity.type
_entity.pdbx_description
1 polymer ?
#
loop_
_entity_poly.entity_id
_entity_poly.type
_entity_poly.pdbx_seq_one_letter_code
_entity_poly.pdbx_strand_id
1 'polypeptide(L)'
;MPSPSLLSILRNHLFLEETNYDTQFLISHNATMVSQLNPDQLTIYDSVVDAEQNKKQLLLFVYGSGSTGKTFLWTTIFSYFRSRGKIVLAIAASGIASLLLPSGHTAHSRFVIPIEFIDKSSCNIKKNTASRAPEENFDDHMG
;
A
#
# COMPACT_ATOMS: atom_id res chain seq x y z
N MET A 1 9.30 18.05 -16.28
CA MET A 1 9.28 16.60 -16.58
C MET A 1 10.66 16.02 -16.26
N PRO A 2 10.75 14.80 -15.70
CA PRO A 2 12.04 14.15 -15.43
C PRO A 2 12.84 13.92 -16.72
N SER A 3 14.18 13.87 -16.60
CA SER A 3 15.07 13.71 -17.76
C SER A 3 14.91 12.32 -18.42
N PRO A 4 15.16 12.18 -19.73
CA PRO A 4 15.09 10.89 -20.42
C PRO A 4 16.01 9.80 -19.83
N SER A 5 17.17 10.19 -19.30
CA SER A 5 18.10 9.30 -18.60
C SER A 5 17.55 8.81 -17.26
N LEU A 6 16.85 9.67 -16.51
CA LEU A 6 16.17 9.27 -15.28
C LEU A 6 15.01 8.31 -15.57
N LEU A 7 14.25 8.56 -16.64
CA LEU A 7 13.17 7.67 -17.06
C LEU A 7 13.66 6.28 -17.47
N SER A 8 14.81 6.17 -18.15
CA SER A 8 15.38 4.86 -18.49
C SER A 8 15.88 4.11 -17.25
N ILE A 9 16.51 4.81 -16.31
CA ILE A 9 16.94 4.24 -15.02
C ILE A 9 15.74 3.74 -14.22
N LEU A 10 14.68 4.54 -14.09
CA LEU A 10 13.46 4.17 -13.37
C LEU A 10 12.77 2.97 -14.03
N ARG A 11 12.74 2.92 -15.36
CA ARG A 11 12.20 1.77 -16.10
C ARG A 11 12.98 0.49 -15.82
N ASN A 12 14.30 0.56 -15.82
CA ASN A 12 15.15 -0.61 -15.54
C ASN A 12 14.99 -1.08 -14.09
N HIS A 13 14.95 -0.14 -13.14
CA HIS A 13 14.76 -0.44 -11.73
C HIS A 13 13.38 -1.07 -11.47
N LEU A 14 12.32 -0.49 -12.03
CA LEU A 14 10.97 -1.02 -11.91
C LEU A 14 10.84 -2.41 -12.52
N PHE A 15 11.43 -2.62 -13.70
CA PHE A 15 11.43 -3.92 -14.34
C PHE A 15 12.10 -4.95 -13.42
N LEU A 16 13.29 -4.64 -12.88
CA LEU A 16 13.99 -5.53 -11.96
C LEU A 16 13.20 -5.83 -10.69
N GLU A 17 12.59 -4.82 -10.06
CA GLU A 17 11.74 -4.97 -8.87
C GLU A 17 10.56 -5.93 -9.13
N GLU A 18 9.95 -5.83 -10.31
CA GLU A 18 8.73 -6.58 -10.62
C GLU A 18 8.96 -7.92 -11.32
N THR A 19 10.17 -8.18 -11.85
CA THR A 19 10.51 -9.47 -12.48
C THR A 19 11.30 -10.43 -11.59
N ASN A 20 11.75 -9.99 -10.42
CA ASN A 20 12.59 -10.81 -9.53
C ASN A 20 11.79 -11.69 -8.54
N TYR A 21 10.48 -11.82 -8.72
CA TYR A 21 9.66 -12.66 -7.86
C TYR A 21 9.79 -14.15 -8.20
N ASP A 22 9.77 -15.01 -7.18
CA ASP A 22 9.61 -16.45 -7.36
C ASP A 22 8.18 -16.76 -7.81
N THR A 23 8.03 -16.96 -9.12
CA THR A 23 6.74 -17.22 -9.75
C THR A 23 6.07 -18.49 -9.23
N GLN A 24 6.81 -19.56 -8.94
CA GLN A 24 6.23 -20.83 -8.48
C GLN A 24 5.71 -20.72 -7.05
N PHE A 25 6.47 -20.04 -6.20
CA PHE A 25 5.99 -19.68 -4.87
C PHE A 25 4.73 -18.82 -4.95
N LEU A 26 4.70 -17.80 -5.81
CA LEU A 26 3.53 -16.93 -5.94
C LEU A 26 2.29 -17.66 -6.46
N ILE A 27 2.42 -18.62 -7.39
CA ILE A 27 1.29 -19.43 -7.87
C ILE A 27 0.66 -20.20 -6.70
N SER A 28 1.47 -20.95 -5.96
CA SER A 28 0.98 -21.75 -4.84
C SER A 28 0.42 -20.88 -3.72
N HIS A 29 1.11 -19.78 -3.39
CA HIS A 29 0.67 -18.84 -2.38
C HIS A 29 -0.62 -18.12 -2.76
N ASN A 30 -0.78 -17.72 -4.03
CA ASN A 30 -2.01 -17.11 -4.53
C ASN A 30 -3.21 -18.05 -4.37
N ALA A 31 -3.07 -19.33 -4.72
CA ALA A 31 -4.13 -20.31 -4.55
C ALA A 31 -4.60 -20.41 -3.08
N THR A 32 -3.66 -20.43 -2.13
CA THR A 32 -3.96 -20.42 -0.69
C THR A 32 -4.61 -19.11 -0.22
N MET A 33 -4.23 -17.97 -0.78
CA MET A 33 -4.85 -16.69 -0.43
C MET A 33 -6.27 -16.55 -0.98
N VAL A 34 -6.51 -17.03 -2.21
CA VAL A 34 -7.83 -17.00 -2.85
C VAL A 34 -8.84 -17.83 -2.05
N SER A 35 -8.43 -18.98 -1.50
CA SER A 35 -9.33 -19.80 -0.66
C SER A 35 -9.71 -19.15 0.68
N GLN A 36 -9.03 -18.07 1.07
CA GLN A 36 -9.29 -17.32 2.31
C GLN A 36 -10.07 -16.02 2.08
N LEU A 37 -10.39 -15.68 0.82
CA LEU A 37 -11.20 -14.50 0.54
C LEU A 37 -12.63 -14.71 1.02
N ASN A 38 -13.21 -13.66 1.61
CA ASN A 38 -14.65 -13.64 1.87
C ASN A 38 -15.43 -13.44 0.54
N PRO A 39 -16.76 -13.67 0.52
CA PRO A 39 -17.54 -13.61 -0.73
C PRO A 39 -17.43 -12.27 -1.50
N ASP A 40 -17.40 -11.14 -0.80
CA ASP A 40 -17.31 -9.82 -1.43
C ASP A 40 -15.92 -9.60 -2.05
N GLN A 41 -14.88 -9.98 -1.33
CA GLN A 41 -13.50 -9.93 -1.82
C GLN A 41 -13.28 -10.86 -3.02
N LEU A 42 -13.87 -12.06 -2.99
CA LEU A 42 -13.80 -13.03 -4.08
C LEU A 42 -14.48 -12.47 -5.34
N THR A 43 -15.64 -11.83 -5.19
CA THR A 43 -16.34 -11.16 -6.31
C THR A 43 -15.46 -10.10 -6.97
N ILE A 44 -14.75 -9.30 -6.17
CA ILE A 44 -13.82 -8.29 -6.69
C ILE A 44 -12.63 -8.96 -7.39
N TYR A 45 -12.05 -9.99 -6.76
CA TYR A 45 -10.93 -10.74 -7.32
C TYR A 45 -11.29 -11.35 -8.68
N ASP A 46 -12.43 -12.03 -8.77
CA ASP A 46 -12.91 -12.66 -10.00
C ASP A 46 -13.17 -11.62 -11.11
N SER A 47 -13.68 -10.44 -10.75
CA SER A 47 -13.85 -9.34 -11.72
C SER A 47 -12.51 -8.88 -12.31
N VAL A 48 -11.46 -8.83 -11.50
CA VAL A 48 -10.10 -8.47 -11.94
C VAL A 48 -9.50 -9.56 -12.82
N VAL A 49 -9.67 -10.83 -12.44
CA VAL A 49 -9.21 -11.99 -13.20
C VAL A 49 -9.92 -12.08 -14.55
N ASP A 50 -11.24 -11.90 -14.60
CA ASP A 50 -12.01 -11.90 -15.84
C ASP A 50 -11.55 -10.78 -16.78
N ALA A 51 -11.35 -9.56 -16.25
CA ALA A 51 -10.85 -8.45 -17.04
C ALA A 51 -9.47 -8.74 -17.64
N GLU A 52 -8.57 -9.36 -16.87
CA GLU A 52 -7.26 -9.80 -17.35
C GLU A 52 -7.36 -10.82 -18.49
N GLN A 53 -8.17 -11.86 -18.30
CA GLN A 53 -8.30 -12.96 -19.25
C GLN A 53 -8.93 -12.49 -20.57
N ASN A 54 -9.89 -11.58 -20.48
CA ASN A 54 -10.57 -11.01 -21.63
C ASN A 54 -9.87 -9.76 -22.20
N LYS A 55 -8.68 -9.41 -21.69
CA LYS A 55 -7.91 -8.23 -22.12
C LYS A 55 -8.72 -6.92 -22.07
N LYS A 56 -9.60 -6.80 -21.07
CA LYS A 56 -10.42 -5.61 -20.82
C LYS A 56 -9.72 -4.70 -19.82
N GLN A 57 -9.85 -3.40 -20.01
CA GLN A 57 -9.44 -2.43 -18.99
C GLN A 57 -10.50 -2.38 -17.88
N LEU A 58 -10.04 -2.31 -16.64
CA LEU A 58 -10.89 -2.27 -15.47
C LEU A 58 -10.41 -1.18 -14.51
N LEU A 59 -11.34 -0.33 -14.07
CA LEU A 59 -11.13 0.66 -13.02
C LEU A 59 -12.10 0.34 -11.88
N LEU A 60 -11.57 0.15 -10.67
CA LEU A 60 -12.36 -0.20 -9.50
C LEU A 60 -12.05 0.75 -8.34
N PHE A 61 -13.08 1.08 -7.58
CA PHE A 61 -12.96 1.71 -6.27
C PHE A 61 -13.51 0.76 -5.21
N VAL A 62 -12.63 0.22 -4.37
CA VAL A 62 -13.00 -0.72 -3.31
C VAL A 62 -13.07 0.03 -1.99
N TYR A 63 -14.27 0.09 -1.41
CA TYR A 63 -14.51 0.69 -0.11
C TYR A 63 -14.84 -0.37 0.95
N GLY A 64 -14.45 -0.10 2.19
CA GLY A 64 -14.80 -0.93 3.34
C GLY A 64 -14.30 -0.28 4.62
N SER A 65 -14.93 -0.58 5.75
CA SER A 65 -14.50 -0.10 7.07
C SER A 65 -13.07 -0.57 7.40
N GLY A 66 -12.46 -0.01 8.46
CA GLY A 66 -11.23 -0.57 9.02
C GLY A 66 -11.34 -2.08 9.25
N SER A 67 -10.22 -2.81 9.26
CA SER A 67 -10.13 -4.27 9.48
C SER A 67 -10.82 -5.21 8.46
N THR A 68 -11.46 -4.71 7.39
CA THR A 68 -12.09 -5.53 6.32
C THR A 68 -11.13 -6.27 5.39
N GLY A 69 -9.84 -6.35 5.72
CA GLY A 69 -8.87 -7.10 4.92
C GLY A 69 -8.58 -6.54 3.52
N LYS A 70 -8.84 -5.25 3.25
CA LYS A 70 -8.53 -4.63 1.94
C LYS A 70 -7.08 -4.84 1.50
N THR A 71 -6.13 -4.72 2.43
CA THR A 71 -4.72 -5.01 2.17
C THR A 71 -4.50 -6.45 1.74
N PHE A 72 -5.21 -7.40 2.37
CA PHE A 72 -5.15 -8.81 1.99
C PHE A 72 -5.67 -9.01 0.57
N LEU A 73 -6.85 -8.44 0.24
CA LEU A 73 -7.39 -8.49 -1.12
C LEU A 73 -6.39 -7.95 -2.17
N TRP A 74 -5.80 -6.77 -1.94
CA TRP A 74 -4.82 -6.21 -2.87
C TRP A 74 -3.57 -7.07 -3.01
N THR A 75 -3.04 -7.61 -1.90
CA THR A 75 -1.91 -8.54 -1.93
C THR A 75 -2.22 -9.80 -2.73
N THR A 76 -3.44 -10.35 -2.58
CA THR A 76 -3.89 -11.52 -3.35
C THR A 76 -3.93 -11.22 -4.85
N ILE A 77 -4.48 -10.06 -5.24
CA ILE A 77 -4.50 -9.59 -6.64
C ILE A 77 -3.08 -9.39 -7.18
N PHE A 78 -2.18 -8.77 -6.41
CA PHE A 78 -0.80 -8.55 -6.84
C PHE A 78 -0.08 -9.87 -7.09
N SER A 79 -0.27 -10.85 -6.21
CA SER A 79 0.30 -12.19 -6.36
C SER A 79 -0.18 -12.87 -7.64
N TYR A 80 -1.47 -12.74 -7.98
CA TYR A 80 -2.01 -13.26 -9.25
C TYR A 80 -1.28 -12.69 -10.47
N PHE A 81 -1.09 -11.37 -10.55
CA PHE A 81 -0.40 -10.76 -11.69
C PHE A 81 1.10 -11.08 -11.72
N ARG A 82 1.78 -10.97 -10.57
CA ARG A 82 3.23 -11.23 -10.45
C ARG A 82 3.59 -12.69 -10.72
N SER A 83 2.76 -13.64 -10.31
CA SER A 83 2.93 -15.06 -10.64
C SER A 83 2.90 -15.35 -12.15
N ARG A 84 2.26 -14.46 -12.92
CA ARG A 84 2.20 -14.50 -14.39
C ARG A 84 3.28 -13.63 -15.06
N GLY A 85 4.26 -13.14 -14.30
CA GLY A 85 5.34 -12.29 -14.78
C GLY A 85 4.89 -10.89 -15.20
N LYS A 86 3.73 -10.42 -14.71
CA LYS A 86 3.23 -9.08 -15.02
C LYS A 86 3.72 -8.05 -14.00
N ILE A 87 3.96 -6.84 -14.48
CA ILE A 87 4.41 -5.69 -13.68
C ILE A 87 3.22 -5.12 -12.91
N VAL A 88 3.34 -4.98 -11.60
CA VAL A 88 2.30 -4.41 -10.72
C VAL A 88 2.83 -3.17 -10.00
N LEU A 89 2.16 -2.03 -10.18
CA LEU A 89 2.51 -0.80 -9.48
C LEU A 89 1.69 -0.63 -8.20
N ALA A 90 2.19 -1.16 -7.08
CA ALA A 90 1.60 -0.96 -5.77
C ALA A 90 1.95 0.44 -5.21
N ILE A 91 0.95 1.33 -5.13
CA ILE A 91 1.13 2.73 -4.75
C ILE A 91 0.18 3.11 -3.62
N ALA A 92 0.72 3.79 -2.60
CA ALA A 92 -0.06 4.35 -1.51
C ALA A 92 0.13 5.87 -1.38
N ALA A 93 -0.81 6.56 -0.74
CA ALA A 93 -0.68 8.00 -0.49
C ALA A 93 0.31 8.31 0.67
N SER A 94 0.34 7.45 1.68
CA SER A 94 1.16 7.59 2.90
C SER A 94 2.29 6.57 2.93
N GLY A 95 3.43 6.93 3.53
CA GLY A 95 4.55 6.02 3.76
C GLY A 95 4.17 4.81 4.62
N ILE A 96 3.36 5.00 5.67
CA ILE A 96 2.92 3.87 6.51
C ILE A 96 2.01 2.93 5.71
N ALA A 97 1.15 3.48 4.85
CA ALA A 97 0.30 2.67 3.99
C ALA A 97 1.09 1.91 2.92
N SER A 98 2.19 2.49 2.40
CA SER A 98 3.03 1.79 1.41
C SER A 98 3.75 0.58 2.00
N LEU A 99 4.11 0.62 3.30
CA LEU A 99 4.73 -0.53 3.99
C LEU A 99 3.81 -1.75 4.08
N LEU A 100 2.49 -1.55 4.01
CA LEU A 100 1.50 -2.63 4.05
C LEU A 100 1.31 -3.33 2.70
N LEU A 101 1.80 -2.73 1.61
CA LEU A 101 1.70 -3.29 0.27
C LEU A 101 3.05 -3.94 -0.11
N PRO A 102 3.05 -5.15 -0.68
CA PRO A 102 4.29 -5.77 -1.14
C PRO A 102 4.97 -4.94 -2.25
N SER A 103 6.22 -4.52 -1.99
CA SER A 103 6.95 -3.55 -2.80
C SER A 103 6.18 -2.24 -3.00
N GLY A 104 5.44 -1.81 -1.98
CA GLY A 104 4.66 -0.57 -2.02
C GLY A 104 5.55 0.66 -1.94
N HIS A 105 5.26 1.65 -2.78
CA HIS A 105 5.87 2.98 -2.72
C HIS A 105 4.80 4.05 -2.52
N THR A 106 5.22 5.23 -2.07
CA THR A 106 4.30 6.36 -2.05
C THR A 106 4.13 6.93 -3.46
N ALA A 107 2.97 7.51 -3.76
CA ALA A 107 2.74 8.17 -5.05
C ALA A 107 3.81 9.25 -5.32
N HIS A 108 4.21 9.98 -4.28
CA HIS A 108 5.26 11.00 -4.36
C HIS A 108 6.61 10.41 -4.79
N SER A 109 7.07 9.32 -4.16
CA SER A 109 8.36 8.73 -4.51
C SER A 109 8.33 7.97 -5.83
N ARG A 110 7.19 7.33 -6.16
CA ARG A 110 7.07 6.52 -7.38
C ARG A 110 6.91 7.35 -8.64
N PHE A 111 6.15 8.45 -8.59
CA PHE A 111 5.92 9.31 -9.75
C PHE A 111 6.78 10.58 -9.76
N VAL A 112 7.62 10.77 -8.74
CA VAL A 112 8.46 11.98 -8.59
C VAL A 112 7.59 13.24 -8.64
N ILE A 113 6.48 13.22 -7.87
CA ILE A 113 5.53 14.34 -7.82
C ILE A 113 6.22 15.51 -7.10
N PRO A 114 6.38 16.68 -7.74
CA PRO A 114 6.97 17.83 -7.10
C PRO A 114 6.16 18.25 -5.88
N ILE A 115 6.83 18.49 -4.76
CA ILE A 115 6.22 19.14 -3.60
C ILE A 115 6.40 20.63 -3.81
N GLU A 116 5.31 21.35 -4.03
CA GLU A 116 5.32 22.81 -4.06
C GLU A 116 5.55 23.33 -2.63
N PHE A 117 6.75 23.82 -2.35
CA PHE A 117 7.03 24.52 -1.11
C PHE A 117 6.38 25.90 -1.15
N ILE A 118 5.19 26.02 -0.56
CA ILE A 118 4.63 27.32 -0.24
C ILE A 118 5.39 27.80 1.01
N ASP A 119 6.02 28.97 0.98
CA ASP A 119 6.85 29.57 2.07
C ASP A 119 6.18 29.64 3.46
N LYS A 120 4.91 29.25 3.57
CA LYS A 120 4.13 29.16 4.82
C LYS A 120 4.01 27.72 5.37
N SER A 121 4.62 26.73 4.73
CA SER A 121 4.55 25.32 5.16
C SER A 121 5.53 25.01 6.31
N SER A 122 5.34 25.67 7.46
CA SER A 122 6.10 25.38 8.68
C SER A 122 5.38 24.31 9.53
N CYS A 123 6.03 23.18 9.79
CA CYS A 123 5.58 22.22 10.80
C CYS A 123 6.15 22.63 12.17
N ASN A 124 5.34 23.31 13.00
CA ASN A 124 5.77 23.75 14.34
C ASN A 124 5.71 22.60 15.34
N ILE A 125 6.76 21.76 15.36
CA ILE A 125 6.92 20.73 16.38
C ILE A 125 7.50 21.37 17.65
N LYS A 126 6.64 21.63 18.64
CA LYS A 126 7.09 22.06 19.98
C LYS A 126 7.72 20.88 20.71
N LYS A 127 8.95 21.04 21.21
CA LYS A 127 9.59 20.06 22.09
C LYS A 127 8.93 20.11 23.47
N ASN A 128 8.48 18.95 23.95
CA ASN A 128 8.17 18.62 25.34
C ASN A 128 6.89 19.24 25.95
N THR A 129 5.74 18.62 25.72
CA THR A 129 4.63 18.62 26.69
C THR A 129 4.50 17.22 27.29
N ALA A 130 5.42 16.88 28.18
CA ALA A 130 5.17 15.83 29.15
C ALA A 130 4.03 16.33 30.06
N SER A 131 2.79 15.96 29.76
CA SER A 131 1.70 16.09 30.73
C SER A 131 1.92 15.04 31.81
N ARG A 132 2.72 15.39 32.82
CA ARG A 132 2.69 14.71 34.12
C ARG A 132 1.29 14.95 34.68
N ALA A 133 0.49 13.89 34.80
CA ALA A 133 -0.76 13.97 35.56
C ALA A 133 -0.42 14.38 37.01
N PRO A 134 -1.22 15.23 37.68
CA PRO A 134 -1.02 15.49 39.10
C PRO A 134 -1.28 14.20 39.87
N GLU A 135 -0.40 13.85 40.80
CA GLU A 135 -0.66 12.81 41.80
C GLU A 135 -1.88 13.21 42.63
N GLU A 136 -2.86 12.31 42.76
CA GLU A 136 -3.93 12.44 43.75
C GLU A 136 -3.30 12.31 45.14
N ASN A 137 -3.21 13.43 45.86
CA ASN A 137 -2.95 13.40 47.30
C ASN A 137 -4.22 12.91 48.02
N PHE A 138 -4.21 11.64 48.40
CA PHE A 138 -5.06 11.13 49.47
C PHE A 138 -4.44 11.57 50.80
N ASP A 139 -4.90 12.70 51.34
CA ASP A 139 -4.65 13.06 52.73
C ASP A 139 -5.83 12.61 53.59
N ASP A 140 -5.59 11.53 54.31
CA ASP A 140 -6.28 11.11 55.53
C ASP A 140 -6.29 12.27 56.54
N HIS A 141 -7.45 12.69 57.06
CA HIS A 141 -7.55 13.32 58.39
C HIS A 141 -8.90 13.00 59.05
N MET A 142 -8.82 12.12 60.05
CA MET A 142 -9.78 11.94 61.13
C MET A 142 -10.04 13.25 61.88
N GLY A 143 -11.30 13.47 62.24
CA GLY A 143 -11.79 14.45 63.21
C GLY A 143 -13.23 14.13 63.57
#